data_AF-A0A6B3FGS4-F1
#
_entry.id   AF-A0A6B3FGS4-F1
#
_cell.length_a   1.000
_cell.length_b   1.000
_cell.length_c   1.000
_cell.angle_alpha   90.00
_cell.angle_beta   90.00
_cell.angle_gamma   90.00
#
_symmetry.space_group_name_H-M   'P 1'
#
loop_
_entity.id
_entity.type
_entity.pdbx_description
1 polymer ?
#
loop_
_entity_poly.entity_id
_entity_poly.type
_entity_poly.pdbx_seq_one_letter_code
_entity_poly.pdbx_strand_id
1 'polypeptide(L)' 'MREKARHMTEAAERTNDPEQRRRLQEKARKLQEQSERPAGRGGSDLPV' A
#
# COMPACT_ATOMS: atom_id res chain seq x y z
N MET A 1 1.60 5.78 -6.37
CA MET A 1 1.28 4.79 -5.31
C MET A 1 0.17 5.23 -4.34
N ARG A 2 0.13 6.49 -3.88
CA ARG A 2 -0.93 7.02 -2.98
C ARG A 2 -2.37 6.75 -3.46
N GLU A 3 -2.60 6.84 -4.76
CA GLU A 3 -3.91 6.63 -5.39
C GLU A 3 -4.46 5.21 -5.18
N LYS A 4 -3.57 4.21 -5.21
CA LYS A 4 -3.93 2.79 -5.06
C LYS A 4 -4.33 2.46 -3.62
N ALA A 5 -3.72 3.13 -2.64
CA ALA A 5 -4.15 3.05 -1.25
C ALA A 5 -5.53 3.72 -1.04
N ARG A 6 -5.77 4.88 -1.66
CA ARG A 6 -7.09 5.55 -1.61
C ARG A 6 -8.20 4.68 -2.19
N HIS A 7 -7.97 4.08 -3.36
CA HIS A 7 -8.93 3.16 -3.98
C HIS A 7 -9.26 1.95 -3.10
N MET A 8 -8.26 1.41 -2.38
CA MET A 8 -8.45 0.30 -1.45
C MET A 8 -9.29 0.71 -0.24
N THR A 9 -9.03 1.89 0.34
CA THR A 9 -9.84 2.42 1.44
C THR A 9 -11.28 2.70 1.00
N GLU A 10 -11.48 3.32 -0.16
CA GLU A 10 -12.82 3.63 -0.67
C GLU A 10 -13.60 2.35 -1.00
N ALA A 11 -12.94 1.31 -1.53
CA ALA A 11 -13.52 -0.01 -1.70
C ALA A 11 -13.86 -0.67 -0.34
N ALA A 12 -13.06 -0.44 0.70
CA ALA A 12 -13.31 -0.93 2.05
C ALA A 12 -14.52 -0.24 2.70
N GLU A 13 -14.79 1.02 2.33
CA GLU A 13 -15.95 1.77 2.80
C GLU A 13 -17.23 1.41 2.03
N ARG A 14 -17.10 1.03 0.76
CA ARG A 14 -18.23 0.55 -0.05
C ARG A 14 -18.60 -0.91 0.22
N THR A 15 -17.71 -1.71 0.80
CA THR A 15 -17.99 -3.10 1.12
C THR A 15 -18.64 -3.20 2.51
N ASN A 16 -19.76 -3.92 2.60
CA ASN A 16 -20.43 -4.20 3.87
C ASN A 16 -19.85 -5.42 4.58
N ASP A 17 -18.93 -6.14 3.94
CA ASP A 17 -18.26 -7.30 4.52
C ASP A 17 -17.15 -6.87 5.49
N PRO A 18 -17.27 -7.20 6.80
CA PRO A 18 -16.27 -6.81 7.79
C PRO A 18 -14.90 -7.43 7.50
N GLU A 19 -14.86 -8.64 6.93
CA GLU A 19 -13.62 -9.32 6.54
C GLU A 19 -12.96 -8.67 5.31
N GLN A 20 -13.76 -8.33 4.29
CA GLN A 20 -13.24 -7.62 3.11
C GLN A 20 -12.74 -6.22 3.47
N ARG A 21 -13.50 -5.49 4.29
CA ARG A 21 -13.11 -4.16 4.76
C ARG A 21 -11.77 -4.20 5.50
N ARG A 22 -11.55 -5.21 6.36
CA ARG A 22 -10.26 -5.41 7.03
C ARG A 22 -9.13 -5.68 6.04
N ARG A 23 -9.32 -6.60 5.09
CA ARG A 23 -8.31 -6.93 4.07
C ARG A 23 -7.93 -5.73 3.22
N LEU A 24 -8.92 -4.92 2.83
CA LEU A 24 -8.72 -3.73 2.00
C LEU A 24 -8.00 -2.62 2.76
N GLN A 25 -8.37 -2.36 4.02
CA GLN A 25 -7.64 -1.42 4.89
C GLN A 25 -6.19 -1.88 5.14
N GLU A 26 -5.97 -3.16 5.44
CA GLU A 26 -4.61 -3.69 5.63
C GLU A 26 -3.78 -3.55 4.35
N LYS A 27 -4.35 -3.87 3.18
CA LYS A 27 -3.65 -3.67 1.90
C LYS A 27 -3.34 -2.20 1.66
N ALA A 28 -4.28 -1.28 1.89
CA ALA A 28 -4.07 0.15 1.73
C ALA A 28 -2.89 0.63 2.60
N ARG A 29 -2.90 0.25 3.88
CA ARG A 29 -1.86 0.61 4.86
C ARG A 29 -0.50 0.02 4.48
N LYS A 30 -0.45 -1.27 4.12
CA LYS A 30 0.78 -1.95 3.71
C LYS A 30 1.34 -1.36 2.42
N LEU A 31 0.48 -0.89 1.51
CA LEU A 31 0.87 -0.25 0.26
C LEU A 31 1.38 1.18 0.49
N GLN A 32 0.82 1.93 1.44
CA GLN A 32 1.40 3.20 1.89
C GLN A 32 2.78 2.97 2.52
N GLU A 33 2.90 2.00 3.42
CA GLU A 33 4.16 1.68 4.07
C GLU A 33 5.23 1.20 3.09
N GLN A 34 4.86 0.42 2.06
CA GLN A 34 5.74 0.04 0.95
C GLN A 34 6.04 1.17 -0.04
N SER A 35 5.28 2.27 0.00
CA SER A 35 5.55 3.45 -0.82
C SER A 35 6.43 4.45 -0.09
N GLU A 36 6.27 4.52 1.23
CA GLU A 36 7.09 5.35 2.12
C GLU A 36 8.44 4.69 2.43
N ARG A 37 8.49 3.35 2.46
CA ARG A 37 9.75 2.64 2.27
C ARG A 37 10.07 2.71 0.78
N PRO A 38 10.99 3.57 0.30
CA PRO A 38 11.58 3.29 -0.99
C PRO A 38 12.07 1.85 -0.91
N ALA A 39 11.81 1.06 -1.95
CA ALA A 39 12.51 -0.21 -2.11
C ALA A 39 14.01 0.13 -2.06
N GLY A 40 14.62 0.03 -0.88
CA GLY A 40 16.04 0.16 -0.63
C GLY A 40 16.73 -1.05 -1.20
N ARG A 41 16.68 -1.14 -2.53
CA ARG A 41 17.43 -2.01 -3.42
C ARG A 41 17.34 -1.39 -4.80
N GLY A 42 18.08 -0.31 -5.01
CA GLY A 42 18.10 0.39 -6.30
C GLY A 42 18.76 1.76 -6.27
N GLY A 43 19.88 1.90 -5.55
CA GLY A 43 20.69 3.12 -5.53
C GLY A 43 22.14 2.73 -5.28
N SER A 44 22.78 2.32 -6.37
CA SER A 44 24.20 2.11 -6.66
C SER A 44 25.22 2.63 -5.64
N ASP A 45 26.17 1.77 -5.23
CA ASP A 45 27.58 2.15 -5.04
C ASP A 45 28.48 0.90 -5.12
N LEU A 46 28.69 0.42 -6.35
CA LEU A 46 30.00 -0.12 -6.75
C LEU A 46 30.61 0.90 -7.71
N PRO A 47 31.57 1.72 -7.28
CA PRO A 47 32.59 2.25 -8.15
C PRO A 47 33.86 1.39 -8.05
N VAL A 48 34.52 1.30 -9.19
CA VAL A 48 35.75 0.58 -9.57
C VAL A 48 36.86 0.50 -8.52
#